data_AF-A0A106BY99-F1
#
_entry.id   AF-A0A106BY99-F1
#
_cell.length_a   1.000
_cell.length_b   1.000
_cell.length_c   1.000
_cell.angle_alpha   90.00
_cell.angle_beta   90.00
_cell.angle_gamma   90.00
#
_symmetry.space_group_name_H-M   'P 1'
#
loop_
_entity.id
_entity.type
_entity.pdbx_description
1 polymer ?
#
loop_
_entity_poly.entity_id
_entity_poly.type
_entity_poly.pdbx_seq_one_letter_code
_entity_poly.pdbx_strand_id
1 'polypeptide(L)'
;MSLMVIKTSEKPTEIMELNGVQVLKLEFALAGLAPSIYRSNPLAVQIALGQSDVNTVASSLLITKNVQSANRLVGAYLEIGRKADSRNLTSMIDAVGLGPLKGENPFEIPVVKIGNKRQESAAAVRVKLLWQKLRGDVEAIFNDHVVFDFFQRSLDDLLDSVDKVYVSDAYHSLSIEGYVVTEDLINRVASGKWDVNQIESDKQQKDALAARGYYEAFQALRGLIKEAHNEGATNLDLAYLLDVSITQIYTSLFKPCVSAGIIKDQDLAGYRKGPIMIRTSRHMPPQSEQLMDCMAALKDLIVNEPNFAIKAVLGHFFLGYIHPFPDGNGRTSRFLMNFMFLLGGYNWVVVPVTERTTYLDGLEQASIDGNVIPFAKFIHKIMPV
;
A
#
# COMPACT_ATOMS: atom_id res chain seq x y z
N MET A 1 20.73 -9.27 23.63
CA MET A 1 19.25 -9.18 23.59
C MET A 1 18.76 -9.15 25.01
N SER A 2 18.07 -8.08 25.42
CA SER A 2 17.43 -8.01 26.74
C SER A 2 16.08 -8.72 26.65
N LEU A 3 15.85 -9.71 27.52
CA LEU A 3 14.57 -10.40 27.62
C LEU A 3 13.63 -9.59 28.51
N MET A 4 12.44 -9.26 28.01
CA MET A 4 11.39 -8.63 28.80
C MET A 4 10.42 -9.72 29.30
N VAL A 5 10.28 -9.86 30.61
CA VAL A 5 9.35 -10.83 31.20
C VAL A 5 7.96 -10.21 31.22
N ILE A 6 7.04 -10.79 30.45
CA ILE A 6 5.62 -10.41 30.43
C ILE A 6 4.84 -11.46 31.22
N LYS A 7 4.07 -11.03 32.24
CA LYS A 7 3.20 -11.92 33.02
C LYS A 7 1.81 -11.96 32.37
N THR A 8 1.37 -13.12 31.90
CA THR A 8 0.03 -13.34 31.33
C THR A 8 -0.66 -14.54 31.98
N SER A 9 -1.99 -14.48 32.09
CA SER A 9 -2.84 -15.57 32.60
C SER A 9 -3.19 -16.61 31.53
N GLU A 10 -2.98 -16.29 30.24
CA GLU A 10 -3.33 -17.15 29.12
C GLU A 10 -2.10 -17.83 28.52
N LYS A 11 -2.29 -19.04 27.97
CA LYS A 11 -1.21 -19.76 27.30
C LYS A 11 -0.82 -19.01 26.01
N PRO A 12 0.45 -18.61 25.85
CA PRO A 12 0.89 -17.86 24.67
C PRO A 12 0.79 -18.72 23.40
N THR A 13 0.22 -18.15 22.33
CA THR A 13 -0.02 -18.83 21.04
C THR A 13 1.08 -18.55 20.01
N GLU A 14 1.56 -17.31 19.91
CA GLU A 14 2.62 -16.91 18.98
C GLU A 14 4.01 -16.98 19.62
N ILE A 15 4.50 -18.20 19.81
CA ILE A 15 5.81 -18.49 20.40
C ILE A 15 6.87 -18.83 19.34
N MET A 16 8.13 -18.58 19.68
CA MET A 16 9.31 -19.05 18.95
C MET A 16 10.36 -19.55 19.94
N GLU A 17 11.27 -20.41 19.47
CA GLU A 17 12.40 -20.86 20.27
C GLU A 17 13.60 -19.93 20.03
N LEU A 18 14.18 -19.43 21.12
CA LEU A 18 15.39 -18.63 21.10
C LEU A 18 16.36 -19.18 22.13
N ASN A 19 17.49 -19.74 21.67
CA ASN A 19 18.53 -20.32 22.52
C ASN A 19 17.97 -21.33 23.56
N GLY A 20 17.03 -22.20 23.16
CA GLY A 20 16.42 -23.19 24.04
C GLY A 20 15.32 -22.66 24.97
N VAL A 21 14.94 -21.39 24.85
CA VAL A 21 13.84 -20.77 25.63
C VAL A 21 12.68 -20.43 24.70
N GLN A 22 11.46 -20.80 25.10
CA GLN A 22 10.25 -20.36 24.41
C GLN A 22 9.95 -18.91 24.75
N VAL A 23 9.94 -18.06 23.73
CA VAL A 23 9.65 -16.62 23.86
C VAL A 23 8.48 -16.24 22.94
N LEU A 24 7.75 -15.20 23.30
CA LEU A 24 6.76 -14.60 22.40
C LEU A 24 7.47 -13.96 21.20
N LYS A 25 6.85 -14.04 20.03
CA LYS A 25 7.28 -13.22 18.88
C LYS A 25 7.14 -11.74 19.22
N LEU A 26 8.08 -10.92 18.73
CA LEU A 26 8.22 -9.51 19.07
C LEU A 26 6.92 -8.72 18.90
N GLU A 27 6.31 -8.80 17.72
CA GLU A 27 5.11 -8.04 17.37
C GLU A 27 3.88 -8.49 18.16
N PHE A 28 3.79 -9.79 18.48
CA PHE A 28 2.72 -10.31 19.31
C PHE A 28 2.86 -9.85 20.76
N ALA A 29 4.09 -9.83 21.29
CA ALA A 29 4.39 -9.26 22.60
C ALA A 29 4.06 -7.76 22.66
N LEU A 30 4.36 -7.00 21.60
CA LEU A 30 3.99 -5.58 21.48
C LEU A 30 2.46 -5.39 21.47
N ALA A 31 1.73 -6.20 20.70
CA ALA A 31 0.27 -6.17 20.65
C ALA A 31 -0.37 -6.46 22.01
N GLY A 32 0.25 -7.30 22.85
CA GLY A 32 -0.20 -7.63 24.20
C GLY A 32 0.37 -6.74 25.32
N LEU A 33 1.13 -5.69 24.99
CA LEU A 33 1.92 -4.98 26.00
C LEU A 33 1.04 -4.18 26.98
N ALA A 34 1.25 -4.39 28.27
CA ALA A 34 0.54 -3.67 29.33
C ALA A 34 0.95 -2.19 29.37
N PRO A 35 0.02 -1.25 29.66
CA PRO A 35 0.32 0.19 29.70
C PRO A 35 1.48 0.58 30.62
N SER A 36 1.63 -0.11 31.76
CA SER A 36 2.70 0.14 32.74
C SER A 36 4.11 -0.16 32.20
N ILE A 37 4.23 -0.98 31.15
CA ILE A 37 5.54 -1.33 30.57
C ILE A 37 6.13 -0.19 29.74
N TYR A 38 5.28 0.58 29.06
CA TYR A 38 5.71 1.77 28.31
C TYR A 38 6.37 2.82 29.22
N ARG A 39 5.95 2.86 30.49
CA ARG A 39 6.48 3.79 31.52
C ARG A 39 7.66 3.22 32.27
N SER A 40 7.62 1.93 32.63
CA SER A 40 8.69 1.29 33.40
C SER A 40 9.90 0.91 32.55
N ASN A 41 9.72 0.65 31.25
CA ASN A 41 10.79 0.22 30.34
C ASN A 41 10.74 0.93 28.96
N PRO A 42 10.69 2.28 28.91
CA PRO A 42 10.45 3.03 27.68
C PRO A 42 11.49 2.75 26.59
N LEU A 43 12.78 2.68 26.95
CA LEU A 43 13.86 2.44 25.98
C LEU A 43 13.75 1.07 25.31
N ALA A 44 13.45 0.02 26.08
CA ALA A 44 13.30 -1.33 25.53
C ALA A 44 12.11 -1.41 24.56
N VAL A 45 11.00 -0.73 24.89
CA VAL A 45 9.83 -0.65 24.02
C VAL A 45 10.13 0.17 22.77
N GLN A 46 10.85 1.28 22.88
CA GLN A 46 11.28 2.08 21.72
C GLN A 46 12.19 1.27 20.78
N ILE A 47 13.13 0.50 21.31
CA ILE A 47 13.98 -0.40 20.51
C ILE A 47 13.13 -1.48 19.82
N ALA A 48 12.22 -2.10 20.57
CA ALA A 48 11.32 -3.13 20.04
C ALA A 48 10.45 -2.57 18.90
N LEU A 49 9.87 -1.38 19.07
CA LEU A 49 9.07 -0.70 18.04
C LEU A 49 9.93 -0.23 16.86
N GLY A 50 11.19 0.12 17.08
CA GLY A 50 12.12 0.46 16.00
C GLY A 50 12.51 -0.75 15.16
N GLN A 51 12.37 -1.96 15.70
CA GLN A 51 12.69 -3.23 15.02
C GLN A 51 11.46 -3.95 14.47
N SER A 52 10.26 -3.59 14.93
CA SER A 52 9.03 -4.28 14.55
C SER A 52 8.59 -3.96 13.12
N ASP A 53 7.97 -4.97 12.52
CA ASP A 53 7.20 -4.81 11.29
C ASP A 53 5.76 -4.41 11.63
N VAL A 54 5.33 -3.23 11.15
CA VAL A 54 3.98 -2.70 11.39
C VAL A 54 2.88 -3.64 10.88
N ASN A 55 3.13 -4.35 9.78
CA ASN A 55 2.19 -5.30 9.19
C ASN A 55 1.98 -6.51 10.11
N THR A 56 3.07 -7.02 10.68
CA THR A 56 3.05 -8.12 11.64
C THR A 56 2.45 -7.69 12.98
N VAL A 57 2.66 -6.43 13.40
CA VAL A 57 1.96 -5.83 14.55
C VAL A 57 0.46 -5.74 14.29
N ALA A 58 0.04 -5.26 13.12
CA ALA A 58 -1.36 -5.21 12.73
C ALA A 58 -1.99 -6.60 12.77
N SER A 59 -1.36 -7.60 12.14
CA SER A 59 -1.80 -9.01 12.20
C SER A 59 -1.99 -9.50 13.64
N SER A 60 -1.05 -9.19 14.54
CA SER A 60 -1.12 -9.58 15.96
C SER A 60 -2.27 -8.90 16.71
N LEU A 61 -2.54 -7.63 16.40
CA LEU A 61 -3.68 -6.90 16.94
C LEU A 61 -5.03 -7.43 16.44
N LEU A 62 -5.09 -7.92 15.19
CA LEU A 62 -6.29 -8.55 14.64
C LEU A 62 -6.58 -9.91 15.30
N ILE A 63 -5.55 -10.64 15.70
CA ILE A 63 -5.69 -11.89 16.48
C ILE A 63 -6.21 -11.58 17.89
N THR A 64 -5.57 -10.62 18.58
CA THR A 64 -5.89 -10.29 19.98
C THR A 64 -7.16 -9.45 20.14
N LYS A 65 -7.59 -8.76 19.07
CA LYS A 65 -8.70 -7.78 19.05
C LYS A 65 -8.60 -6.71 20.15
N ASN A 66 -7.39 -6.38 20.59
CA ASN A 66 -7.16 -5.43 21.68
C ASN A 66 -7.08 -3.98 21.16
N VAL A 67 -8.24 -3.33 21.05
CA VAL A 67 -8.38 -1.94 20.54
C VAL A 67 -7.61 -0.91 21.38
N GLN A 68 -7.52 -1.12 22.70
CA GLN A 68 -6.77 -0.21 23.57
C GLN A 68 -5.26 -0.30 23.30
N SER A 69 -4.76 -1.51 23.05
CA SER A 69 -3.36 -1.71 22.65
C SER A 69 -3.07 -1.13 21.28
N ALA A 70 -4.00 -1.30 20.32
CA ALA A 70 -3.89 -0.67 19.01
C ALA A 70 -3.78 0.87 19.12
N ASN A 71 -4.61 1.52 19.94
CA ASN A 71 -4.52 2.96 20.19
C ASN A 71 -3.16 3.39 20.77
N ARG A 72 -2.61 2.63 21.73
CA ARG A 72 -1.28 2.90 22.29
C ARG A 72 -0.18 2.73 21.25
N LEU A 73 -0.23 1.67 20.44
CA LEU A 73 0.78 1.39 19.42
C LEU A 73 0.79 2.44 18.29
N VAL A 74 -0.39 2.91 17.87
CA VAL A 74 -0.50 4.05 16.95
C VAL A 74 0.21 5.28 17.53
N GLY A 75 -0.11 5.67 18.77
CA GLY A 75 0.55 6.80 19.41
C GLY A 75 2.05 6.59 19.63
N ALA A 76 2.47 5.37 19.96
CA ALA A 76 3.86 5.02 20.17
C ALA A 76 4.69 5.13 18.87
N TYR A 77 4.17 4.62 17.75
CA TYR A 77 4.85 4.75 16.45
C TYR A 77 5.00 6.21 16.05
N LEU A 78 3.97 7.03 16.26
CA LEU A 78 4.03 8.47 15.99
C LEU A 78 5.12 9.15 16.82
N GLU A 79 5.17 8.86 18.12
CA GLU A 79 6.13 9.45 19.06
C GLU A 79 7.58 9.08 18.73
N ILE A 80 7.83 7.85 18.25
CA ILE A 80 9.18 7.45 17.82
C ILE A 80 9.57 7.93 16.41
N GLY A 81 8.76 8.81 15.81
CA GLY A 81 9.01 9.37 14.48
C GLY A 81 8.67 8.43 13.32
N ARG A 82 8.03 7.28 13.58
CA ARG A 82 7.53 6.33 12.58
C ARG A 82 6.10 6.67 12.15
N LYS A 83 5.91 7.91 11.67
CA LYS A 83 4.58 8.46 11.31
C LYS A 83 3.85 7.64 10.24
N ALA A 84 4.57 7.09 9.27
CA ALA A 84 4.00 6.23 8.23
C ALA A 84 3.44 4.93 8.83
N ASP A 85 4.20 4.27 9.71
CA ASP A 85 3.75 3.06 10.41
C ASP A 85 2.54 3.34 11.30
N SER A 86 2.53 4.47 12.01
CA SER A 86 1.35 4.92 12.76
C SER A 86 0.12 5.01 11.86
N ARG A 87 0.23 5.66 10.70
CA ARG A 87 -0.89 5.87 9.77
C ARG A 87 -1.35 4.56 9.13
N ASN A 88 -0.39 3.73 8.70
CA ASN A 88 -0.65 2.42 8.10
C ASN A 88 -1.34 1.48 9.09
N LEU A 89 -0.89 1.47 10.35
CA LEU A 89 -1.55 0.70 11.41
C LEU A 89 -2.99 1.14 11.61
N THR A 90 -3.25 2.44 11.69
CA THR A 90 -4.62 2.98 11.76
C THR A 90 -5.46 2.51 10.58
N SER A 91 -4.96 2.64 9.35
CA SER A 91 -5.70 2.23 8.15
C SER A 91 -6.04 0.73 8.14
N MET A 92 -5.09 -0.14 8.51
CA MET A 92 -5.32 -1.59 8.58
C MET A 92 -6.36 -1.97 9.64
N ILE A 93 -6.30 -1.37 10.84
CA ILE A 93 -7.23 -1.70 11.93
C ILE A 93 -8.62 -1.09 11.69
N ASP A 94 -8.71 0.13 11.16
CA ASP A 94 -9.98 0.76 10.81
C ASP A 94 -10.69 0.03 9.65
N ALA A 95 -9.92 -0.54 8.71
CA ALA A 95 -10.48 -1.27 7.57
C ALA A 95 -11.23 -2.55 7.96
N VAL A 96 -10.89 -3.17 9.10
CA VAL A 96 -11.59 -4.35 9.63
C VAL A 96 -12.71 -3.99 10.63
N GLY A 97 -12.97 -2.69 10.84
CA GLY A 97 -14.02 -2.23 11.76
C GLY A 97 -13.64 -2.23 13.24
N LEU A 98 -12.35 -2.33 13.58
CA LEU A 98 -11.85 -2.22 14.97
C LEU A 98 -11.49 -0.76 15.36
N GLY A 99 -11.79 0.19 14.48
CA GLY A 99 -11.61 1.63 14.66
C GLY A 99 -12.85 2.38 15.18
N PRO A 100 -12.80 3.71 15.30
CA PRO A 100 -11.68 4.58 14.92
C PRO A 100 -10.56 4.59 15.98
N LEU A 101 -9.30 4.49 15.53
CA LEU A 101 -8.14 4.69 16.39
C LEU A 101 -7.73 6.17 16.42
N LYS A 102 -7.53 6.73 17.61
CA LYS A 102 -7.08 8.12 17.79
C LYS A 102 -5.57 8.25 17.97
N GLY A 103 -4.93 7.19 18.45
CA GLY A 103 -3.52 7.25 18.88
C GLY A 103 -3.40 7.95 20.23
N GLU A 104 -2.79 7.30 21.21
CA GLU A 104 -2.47 7.89 22.52
C GLU A 104 -0.99 7.64 22.79
N ASN A 105 -0.20 8.71 23.02
CA ASN A 105 1.21 8.57 23.37
C ASN A 105 1.34 7.84 24.71
N PRO A 106 1.91 6.61 24.75
CA PRO A 106 2.01 5.85 25.99
C PRO A 106 3.30 6.13 26.79
N PHE A 107 4.21 6.96 26.27
CA PHE A 107 5.47 7.31 26.91
C PHE A 107 5.36 8.60 27.74
N GLU A 108 6.06 8.64 28.87
CA GLU A 108 6.15 9.82 29.75
C GLU A 108 7.49 10.58 29.61
N ILE A 109 8.44 10.04 28.82
CA ILE A 109 9.81 10.55 28.66
C ILE A 109 10.09 10.74 27.16
N PRO A 110 10.80 11.82 26.74
CA PRO A 110 11.16 12.05 25.35
C PRO A 110 11.99 10.91 24.73
N VAL A 111 11.70 10.61 23.47
CA VAL A 111 12.22 9.45 22.73
C VAL A 111 13.62 9.69 22.16
N VAL A 112 14.45 8.64 22.17
CA VAL A 112 15.73 8.60 21.45
C VAL A 112 15.51 8.08 20.03
N LYS A 113 15.90 8.85 19.01
CA LYS A 113 15.84 8.42 17.60
C LYS A 113 16.89 7.35 17.34
N ILE A 114 16.46 6.15 16.95
CA ILE A 114 17.34 5.03 16.59
C ILE A 114 17.27 4.84 15.07
N GLY A 115 18.42 4.89 14.40
CA GLY A 115 18.53 4.48 13.00
C GLY A 115 18.75 2.98 12.92
N ASN A 116 17.82 2.23 12.33
CA ASN A 116 18.03 0.81 12.01
C ASN A 116 18.25 0.66 10.50
N LYS A 117 19.35 0.01 10.10
CA LYS A 117 19.54 -0.50 8.75
C LYS A 117 19.43 -2.03 8.78
N ARG A 118 18.48 -2.58 8.04
CA ARG A 118 18.31 -4.01 7.85
C ARG A 118 19.26 -4.50 6.75
N GLN A 119 19.71 -5.76 6.84
CA GLN A 119 20.48 -6.39 5.78
C GLN A 119 19.54 -6.73 4.61
N GLU A 120 19.89 -6.30 3.40
CA GLU A 120 19.04 -6.40 2.22
C GLU A 120 19.03 -7.82 1.60
N SER A 121 17.85 -8.33 1.23
CA SER A 121 17.73 -9.58 0.49
C SER A 121 18.26 -9.50 -0.95
N ALA A 122 18.65 -10.65 -1.51
CA ALA A 122 19.07 -10.75 -2.91
C ALA A 122 17.99 -10.31 -3.93
N ALA A 123 16.71 -10.50 -3.59
CA ALA A 123 15.60 -10.03 -4.44
C ALA A 123 15.49 -8.50 -4.43
N ALA A 124 15.72 -7.86 -3.29
CA ALA A 124 15.78 -6.40 -3.20
C ALA A 124 16.94 -5.83 -4.03
N VAL A 125 18.11 -6.48 -4.00
CA VAL A 125 19.25 -6.11 -4.86
C VAL A 125 18.89 -6.26 -6.34
N ARG A 126 18.18 -7.35 -6.73
CA ARG A 126 17.70 -7.53 -8.10
C ARG A 126 16.75 -6.42 -8.55
N VAL A 127 15.81 -6.00 -7.70
CA VAL A 127 14.91 -4.88 -7.98
C VAL A 127 15.71 -3.61 -8.28
N LYS A 128 16.71 -3.29 -7.46
CA LYS A 128 17.59 -2.12 -7.69
C LYS A 128 18.36 -2.22 -9.01
N LEU A 129 18.95 -3.37 -9.32
CA LEU A 129 19.71 -3.57 -10.55
C LEU A 129 18.82 -3.48 -11.80
N LEU A 130 17.62 -4.09 -11.75
CA LEU A 130 16.65 -3.99 -12.83
C LEU A 130 16.16 -2.55 -13.01
N TRP A 131 15.89 -1.83 -11.93
CA TRP A 131 15.49 -0.42 -12.03
C TRP A 131 16.54 0.39 -12.80
N GLN A 132 17.82 0.26 -12.42
CA GLN A 132 18.90 0.97 -13.11
C GLN A 132 19.01 0.60 -14.59
N LYS A 133 18.83 -0.69 -14.93
CA LYS A 133 18.81 -1.15 -16.32
C LYS A 133 17.67 -0.53 -17.12
N LEU A 134 16.46 -0.51 -16.54
CA LEU A 134 15.23 -0.11 -17.24
C LEU A 134 15.01 1.41 -17.24
N ARG A 135 15.65 2.15 -16.33
CA ARG A 135 15.49 3.60 -16.16
C ARG A 135 15.74 4.37 -17.45
N GLY A 136 16.87 4.10 -18.12
CA GLY A 136 17.25 4.83 -19.33
C GLY A 136 16.27 4.63 -20.49
N ASP A 137 15.67 3.45 -20.60
CA ASP A 137 14.67 3.15 -21.63
C ASP A 137 13.38 3.96 -21.42
N VAL A 138 12.93 4.11 -20.17
CA VAL A 138 11.75 4.92 -19.83
C VAL A 138 12.06 6.40 -20.04
N GLU A 139 13.23 6.86 -19.61
CA GLU A 139 13.68 8.26 -19.77
C GLU A 139 13.72 8.67 -21.25
N ALA A 140 14.17 7.79 -22.14
CA ALA A 140 14.19 8.04 -23.58
C ALA A 140 12.81 8.17 -24.22
N ILE A 141 11.77 7.58 -23.61
CA ILE A 141 10.37 7.63 -24.09
C ILE A 141 9.63 8.83 -23.49
N PHE A 142 9.87 9.12 -22.22
CA PHE A 142 9.26 10.23 -21.48
C PHE A 142 10.22 11.42 -21.41
N ASN A 143 10.62 11.90 -22.58
CA ASN A 143 11.52 13.05 -22.75
C ASN A 143 10.79 14.40 -22.76
N ASP A 144 9.46 14.39 -22.93
CA ASP A 144 8.63 15.58 -23.03
C ASP A 144 7.41 15.55 -22.09
N HIS A 145 6.85 16.73 -21.84
CA HIS A 145 5.51 17.03 -21.27
C HIS A 145 5.37 17.00 -19.74
N VAL A 146 5.56 18.15 -19.11
CA VAL A 146 4.78 18.50 -17.91
C VAL A 146 3.57 19.30 -18.39
N VAL A 147 2.35 18.81 -18.11
CA VAL A 147 1.11 19.42 -18.60
C VAL A 147 0.70 20.61 -17.72
N PHE A 148 0.93 20.50 -16.42
CA PHE A 148 0.65 21.56 -15.45
C PHE A 148 1.62 21.51 -14.27
N ASP A 149 1.74 22.60 -13.52
CA ASP A 149 2.40 22.55 -12.21
C ASP A 149 1.37 22.14 -11.15
N PHE A 150 1.60 20.98 -10.52
CA PHE A 150 0.72 20.41 -9.50
C PHE A 150 0.43 21.38 -8.34
N PHE A 151 1.42 22.15 -7.91
CA PHE A 151 1.30 23.04 -6.75
C PHE A 151 0.76 24.42 -7.12
N GLN A 152 0.86 24.84 -8.38
CA GLN A 152 0.27 26.11 -8.84
C GLN A 152 -1.19 25.96 -9.28
N ARG A 153 -1.59 24.77 -9.74
CA ARG A 153 -2.98 24.49 -10.08
C ARG A 153 -3.84 24.54 -8.81
N SER A 154 -5.04 25.11 -8.91
CA SER A 154 -5.95 25.16 -7.78
C SER A 154 -6.35 23.74 -7.35
N LEU A 155 -6.47 23.52 -6.04
CA LEU A 155 -6.84 22.20 -5.51
C LEU A 155 -8.21 21.74 -6.04
N ASP A 156 -9.17 22.67 -6.16
CA ASP A 156 -10.49 22.35 -6.66
C ASP A 156 -10.46 21.91 -8.13
N ASP A 157 -9.71 22.62 -8.99
CA ASP A 157 -9.58 22.24 -10.41
C ASP A 157 -8.85 20.92 -10.62
N LEU A 158 -7.87 20.63 -9.75
CA LEU A 158 -7.13 19.37 -9.76
C LEU A 158 -8.07 18.22 -9.38
N LEU A 159 -8.81 18.35 -8.28
CA LEU A 159 -9.74 17.33 -7.82
C LEU A 159 -10.90 17.12 -8.78
N ASP A 160 -11.45 18.18 -9.37
CA ASP A 160 -12.48 18.09 -10.40
C ASP A 160 -11.98 17.32 -11.64
N SER A 161 -10.72 17.54 -12.05
CA SER A 161 -10.14 16.78 -13.16
C SER A 161 -9.98 15.29 -12.86
N VAL A 162 -9.67 14.94 -11.61
CA VAL A 162 -9.56 13.55 -11.14
C VAL A 162 -10.96 12.92 -11.03
N ASP A 163 -11.96 13.66 -10.54
CA ASP A 163 -13.34 13.18 -10.42
C ASP A 163 -13.97 12.87 -11.79
N LYS A 164 -13.66 13.66 -12.82
CA LYS A 164 -14.16 13.45 -14.20
C LYS A 164 -13.72 12.13 -14.83
N VAL A 165 -12.53 11.63 -14.48
CA VAL A 165 -12.00 10.38 -15.05
C VAL A 165 -12.41 9.13 -14.26
N TYR A 166 -12.96 9.29 -13.05
CA TYR A 166 -13.25 8.19 -12.13
C TYR A 166 -14.06 7.04 -12.75
N VAL A 167 -15.17 7.35 -13.44
CA VAL A 167 -16.08 6.32 -13.96
C VAL A 167 -15.38 5.46 -15.01
N SER A 168 -14.65 6.10 -15.93
CA SER A 168 -13.88 5.43 -16.98
C SER A 168 -12.73 4.61 -16.38
N ASP A 169 -11.99 5.20 -15.45
CA ASP A 169 -10.89 4.53 -14.75
C ASP A 169 -11.37 3.28 -14.01
N ALA A 170 -12.44 3.40 -13.21
CA ALA A 170 -13.03 2.29 -12.47
C ALA A 170 -13.50 1.17 -13.41
N TYR A 171 -14.22 1.52 -14.49
CA TYR A 171 -14.70 0.55 -15.46
C TYR A 171 -13.55 -0.26 -16.06
N HIS A 172 -12.54 0.42 -16.59
CA HIS A 172 -11.44 -0.26 -17.26
C HIS A 172 -10.53 -1.02 -16.30
N SER A 173 -10.18 -0.40 -15.16
CA SER A 173 -9.30 -1.00 -14.15
C SER A 173 -9.91 -2.25 -13.54
N LEU A 174 -11.22 -2.28 -13.24
CA LEU A 174 -11.91 -3.46 -12.73
C LEU A 174 -12.06 -4.54 -13.82
N SER A 175 -12.41 -4.14 -15.04
CA SER A 175 -12.60 -5.10 -16.14
C SER A 175 -11.30 -5.80 -16.56
N ILE A 176 -10.14 -5.14 -16.44
CA ILE A 176 -8.82 -5.76 -16.67
C ILE A 176 -8.57 -6.94 -15.74
N GLU A 177 -9.03 -6.84 -14.48
CA GLU A 177 -8.92 -7.91 -13.48
C GLU A 177 -10.00 -9.00 -13.67
N GLY A 178 -10.97 -8.78 -14.56
CA GLY A 178 -12.02 -9.73 -14.92
C GLY A 178 -13.33 -9.57 -14.15
N TYR A 179 -13.53 -8.45 -13.45
CA TYR A 179 -14.84 -8.11 -12.87
C TYR A 179 -15.84 -7.70 -13.97
N VAL A 180 -17.11 -8.00 -13.77
CA VAL A 180 -18.19 -7.61 -14.71
C VAL A 180 -18.92 -6.40 -14.13
N VAL A 181 -18.47 -5.20 -14.52
CA VAL A 181 -19.02 -3.93 -14.02
C VAL A 181 -19.58 -3.07 -15.15
N THR A 182 -20.61 -2.28 -14.83
CA THR A 182 -21.20 -1.28 -15.73
C THR A 182 -21.02 0.12 -15.14
N GLU A 183 -21.07 1.15 -16.00
CA GLU A 183 -21.04 2.55 -15.53
C GLU A 183 -22.16 2.84 -14.54
N ASP A 184 -23.36 2.29 -14.78
CA ASP A 184 -24.50 2.41 -13.85
C ASP A 184 -24.19 1.84 -12.47
N LEU A 185 -23.56 0.66 -12.39
CA LEU A 185 -23.15 0.06 -11.13
C LEU A 185 -22.12 0.97 -10.42
N ILE A 186 -21.12 1.44 -11.15
CA ILE A 186 -20.06 2.31 -10.63
C ILE A 186 -20.67 3.62 -10.07
N ASN A 187 -21.60 4.24 -10.79
CA ASN A 187 -22.30 5.44 -10.37
C ASN A 187 -23.21 5.22 -9.15
N ARG A 188 -23.91 4.08 -9.09
CA ARG A 188 -24.73 3.71 -7.91
C ARG A 188 -23.89 3.54 -6.66
N VAL A 189 -22.73 2.90 -6.80
CA VAL A 189 -21.77 2.69 -5.71
C VAL A 189 -21.17 4.02 -5.22
N ALA A 190 -20.79 4.90 -6.16
CA ALA A 190 -20.22 6.21 -5.84
C ALA A 190 -21.23 7.14 -5.14
N SER A 191 -22.50 7.10 -5.56
CA SER A 191 -23.59 7.89 -4.96
C SER A 191 -24.12 7.34 -3.63
N GLY A 192 -23.58 6.22 -3.13
CA GLY A 192 -24.01 5.60 -1.87
C GLY A 192 -25.39 4.94 -1.93
N LYS A 193 -26.01 4.82 -3.11
CA LYS A 193 -27.33 4.20 -3.33
C LYS A 193 -27.24 2.68 -3.52
N TRP A 194 -26.25 2.05 -2.89
CA TRP A 194 -26.01 0.62 -3.02
C TRP A 194 -26.45 -0.10 -1.75
N ASP A 195 -27.31 -1.12 -1.89
CA ASP A 195 -27.81 -1.95 -0.81
C ASP A 195 -27.36 -3.40 -1.03
N VAL A 196 -26.60 -3.94 -0.08
CA VAL A 196 -26.05 -5.30 -0.11
C VAL A 196 -27.17 -6.34 -0.07
N ASN A 197 -28.31 -5.99 0.52
CA ASN A 197 -29.42 -6.91 0.76
C ASN A 197 -30.33 -7.12 -0.46
N GLN A 198 -30.11 -6.38 -1.56
CA GLN A 198 -30.96 -6.43 -2.75
C GLN A 198 -30.36 -7.20 -3.94
N ILE A 199 -29.19 -7.83 -3.78
CA ILE A 199 -28.52 -8.53 -4.89
C ILE A 199 -28.70 -10.05 -4.72
N GLU A 200 -29.48 -10.66 -5.61
CA GLU A 200 -29.89 -12.08 -5.56
C GLU A 200 -28.77 -13.09 -5.92
N SER A 201 -27.58 -12.66 -6.35
CA SER A 201 -26.49 -13.53 -6.81
C SER A 201 -25.10 -13.19 -6.23
N ASP A 202 -24.41 -14.20 -5.69
CA ASP A 202 -23.05 -14.13 -5.14
C ASP A 202 -22.03 -13.45 -6.08
N LYS A 203 -22.15 -13.66 -7.40
CA LYS A 203 -21.21 -13.10 -8.38
C LYS A 203 -21.44 -11.60 -8.60
N GLN A 204 -22.70 -11.19 -8.71
CA GLN A 204 -23.06 -9.77 -8.80
C GLN A 204 -22.71 -9.03 -7.50
N GLN A 205 -22.80 -9.71 -6.36
CA GLN A 205 -22.36 -9.17 -5.08
C GLN A 205 -20.84 -8.95 -5.05
N LYS A 206 -20.04 -9.90 -5.55
CA LYS A 206 -18.58 -9.75 -5.65
C LYS A 206 -18.17 -8.58 -6.56
N ASP A 207 -18.77 -8.46 -7.74
CA ASP A 207 -18.48 -7.37 -8.69
C ASP A 207 -18.86 -6.00 -8.07
N ALA A 208 -19.99 -5.92 -7.37
CA ALA A 208 -20.41 -4.71 -6.68
C ALA A 208 -19.49 -4.34 -5.51
N LEU A 209 -19.04 -5.30 -4.71
CA LEU A 209 -18.07 -5.08 -3.63
C LEU A 209 -16.72 -4.61 -4.17
N ALA A 210 -16.27 -5.16 -5.30
CA ALA A 210 -15.05 -4.71 -5.96
C ALA A 210 -15.17 -3.26 -6.48
N ALA A 211 -16.30 -2.90 -7.09
CA ALA A 211 -16.59 -1.52 -7.46
C ALA A 211 -16.63 -0.59 -6.24
N ARG A 212 -17.20 -1.05 -5.12
CA ARG A 212 -17.22 -0.30 -3.86
C ARG A 212 -15.83 -0.08 -3.28
N GLY A 213 -15.00 -1.12 -3.24
CA GLY A 213 -13.62 -1.00 -2.77
C GLY A 213 -12.79 -0.09 -3.67
N TYR A 214 -13.02 -0.13 -4.99
CA TYR A 214 -12.39 0.77 -5.94
C TYR A 214 -12.74 2.23 -5.67
N TYR A 215 -14.02 2.52 -5.41
CA TYR A 215 -14.45 3.86 -5.01
C TYR A 215 -13.78 4.33 -3.71
N GLU A 216 -13.71 3.46 -2.70
CA GLU A 216 -13.06 3.80 -1.43
C GLU A 216 -11.56 4.06 -1.60
N ALA A 217 -10.88 3.28 -2.45
CA ALA A 217 -9.48 3.50 -2.78
C ALA A 217 -9.26 4.82 -3.55
N PHE A 218 -10.15 5.14 -4.49
CA PHE A 218 -10.14 6.40 -5.21
C PHE A 218 -10.30 7.60 -4.26
N GLN A 219 -11.24 7.53 -3.30
CA GLN A 219 -11.41 8.58 -2.28
C GLN A 219 -10.20 8.70 -1.34
N ALA A 220 -9.56 7.58 -0.98
CA ALA A 220 -8.33 7.60 -0.20
C ALA A 220 -7.21 8.34 -0.95
N LEU A 221 -7.02 8.03 -2.24
CA LEU A 221 -6.04 8.71 -3.07
C LEU A 221 -6.37 10.20 -3.24
N ARG A 222 -7.65 10.53 -3.40
CA ARG A 222 -8.14 11.93 -3.44
C ARG A 222 -7.79 12.68 -2.16
N GLY A 223 -7.81 12.02 -1.01
CA GLY A 223 -7.32 12.54 0.26
C GLY A 223 -5.81 12.79 0.27
N LEU A 224 -5.02 11.86 -0.25
CA LEU A 224 -3.56 11.99 -0.35
C LEU A 224 -3.13 13.11 -1.32
N ILE A 225 -3.87 13.31 -2.41
CA ILE A 225 -3.65 14.44 -3.33
C ILE A 225 -3.85 15.78 -2.59
N LYS A 226 -4.90 15.89 -1.77
CA LYS A 226 -5.14 17.08 -0.94
C LYS A 226 -4.02 17.28 0.09
N GLU A 227 -3.59 16.22 0.75
CA GLU A 227 -2.49 16.25 1.72
C GLU A 227 -1.20 16.76 1.07
N ALA A 228 -0.82 16.17 -0.06
CA ALA A 228 0.36 16.58 -0.84
C ALA A 228 0.28 18.04 -1.30
N HIS A 229 -0.87 18.47 -1.83
CA HIS A 229 -1.07 19.84 -2.30
C HIS A 229 -0.95 20.86 -1.16
N ASN A 230 -1.54 20.55 0.00
CA ASN A 230 -1.48 21.41 1.19
C ASN A 230 -0.07 21.51 1.80
N GLU A 231 0.75 20.46 1.72
CA GLU A 231 2.15 20.51 2.16
C GLU A 231 3.00 21.46 1.29
N GLY A 232 2.68 21.52 0.00
CA GLY A 232 3.40 22.33 -0.99
C GLY A 232 4.74 21.71 -1.40
N ALA A 233 5.31 22.21 -2.51
CA ALA A 233 6.52 21.66 -3.13
C ALA A 233 7.72 21.57 -2.18
N THR A 234 7.91 22.56 -1.30
CA THR A 234 9.08 22.68 -0.42
C THR A 234 9.08 21.66 0.74
N ASN A 235 7.90 21.27 1.21
CA ASN A 235 7.76 20.41 2.39
C ASN A 235 7.26 19.00 2.07
N LEU A 236 7.04 18.68 0.78
CA LEU A 236 6.47 17.42 0.35
C LEU A 236 7.30 16.23 0.87
N ASP A 237 6.71 15.44 1.77
CA ASP A 237 7.33 14.20 2.25
C ASP A 237 6.89 13.03 1.38
N LEU A 238 7.50 12.92 0.19
CA LEU A 238 7.18 11.87 -0.77
C LEU A 238 7.41 10.46 -0.19
N ALA A 239 8.41 10.30 0.67
CA ALA A 239 8.70 9.01 1.30
C ALA A 239 7.54 8.55 2.20
N TYR A 240 7.00 9.48 2.98
CA TYR A 240 5.80 9.23 3.81
C TYR A 240 4.55 8.99 2.95
N LEU A 241 4.28 9.85 1.96
CA LEU A 241 3.10 9.71 1.10
C LEU A 241 3.11 8.37 0.35
N LEU A 242 4.28 7.92 -0.10
CA LEU A 242 4.43 6.63 -0.76
C LEU A 242 4.11 5.46 0.17
N ASP A 243 4.68 5.44 1.38
CA ASP A 243 4.41 4.39 2.37
C ASP A 243 2.92 4.30 2.74
N VAL A 244 2.27 5.45 2.87
CA VAL A 244 0.86 5.53 3.25
C VAL A 244 -0.05 5.16 2.08
N SER A 245 0.25 5.64 0.88
CA SER A 245 -0.59 5.43 -0.31
C SER A 245 -0.82 3.96 -0.63
N ILE A 246 0.25 3.15 -0.68
CA ILE A 246 0.16 1.74 -1.07
C ILE A 246 -0.73 0.97 -0.09
N THR A 247 -0.53 1.19 1.21
CA THR A 247 -1.32 0.53 2.27
C THR A 247 -2.77 0.99 2.22
N GLN A 248 -3.02 2.30 2.17
CA GLN A 248 -4.38 2.84 2.15
C GLN A 248 -5.16 2.39 0.93
N ILE A 249 -4.57 2.46 -0.27
CA ILE A 249 -5.19 1.97 -1.51
C ILE A 249 -5.57 0.50 -1.35
N TYR A 250 -4.63 -0.37 -0.95
CA TYR A 250 -4.90 -1.80 -0.77
C TYR A 250 -6.00 -2.05 0.26
N THR A 251 -5.91 -1.42 1.44
CA THR A 251 -6.91 -1.64 2.50
C THR A 251 -8.30 -1.18 2.08
N SER A 252 -8.41 -0.06 1.37
CA SER A 252 -9.68 0.45 0.86
C SER A 252 -10.28 -0.44 -0.24
N LEU A 253 -9.43 -1.04 -1.10
CA LEU A 253 -9.89 -1.97 -2.13
C LEU A 253 -10.63 -3.19 -1.56
N PHE A 254 -10.23 -3.66 -0.38
CA PHE A 254 -10.75 -4.91 0.19
C PHE A 254 -11.57 -4.75 1.48
N LYS A 255 -11.63 -3.53 2.05
CA LYS A 255 -12.48 -3.21 3.20
C LYS A 255 -13.94 -3.66 3.02
N PRO A 256 -14.60 -3.45 1.86
CA PRO A 256 -15.96 -3.95 1.66
C PRO A 256 -16.06 -5.48 1.70
N CYS A 257 -15.07 -6.19 1.16
CA CYS A 257 -15.03 -7.65 1.16
C CYS A 257 -14.85 -8.22 2.58
N VAL A 258 -14.04 -7.57 3.42
CA VAL A 258 -13.90 -7.95 4.83
C VAL A 258 -15.17 -7.64 5.62
N SER A 259 -15.77 -6.47 5.39
CA SER A 259 -17.06 -6.11 6.01
C SER A 259 -18.18 -7.09 5.66
N ALA A 260 -18.15 -7.65 4.44
CA ALA A 260 -19.07 -8.69 3.99
C ALA A 260 -18.69 -10.12 4.43
N GLY A 261 -17.58 -10.31 5.16
CA GLY A 261 -17.11 -11.61 5.63
C GLY A 261 -16.55 -12.53 4.53
N ILE A 262 -16.26 -11.99 3.34
CA ILE A 262 -15.72 -12.76 2.21
C ILE A 262 -14.21 -13.02 2.38
N ILE A 263 -13.50 -12.05 2.95
CA ILE A 263 -12.06 -12.10 3.23
C ILE A 263 -11.86 -12.02 4.75
N LYS A 264 -10.84 -12.69 5.28
CA LYS A 264 -10.53 -12.64 6.72
C LYS A 264 -9.85 -11.31 7.06
N ASP A 265 -10.13 -10.78 8.25
CA ASP A 265 -9.50 -9.56 8.77
C ASP A 265 -7.98 -9.57 8.60
N GLN A 266 -7.33 -10.70 8.90
CA GLN A 266 -5.87 -10.85 8.85
C GLN A 266 -5.27 -10.73 7.45
N ASP A 267 -6.05 -10.95 6.40
CA ASP A 267 -5.57 -10.87 5.01
C ASP A 267 -5.44 -9.41 4.54
N LEU A 268 -6.06 -8.47 5.26
CA LEU A 268 -5.86 -7.02 5.05
C LEU A 268 -4.58 -6.49 5.72
N ALA A 269 -4.00 -7.22 6.66
CA ALA A 269 -2.84 -6.78 7.41
C ALA A 269 -1.53 -7.09 6.66
N GLY A 270 -1.11 -6.14 5.84
CA GLY A 270 0.21 -6.10 5.23
C GLY A 270 0.37 -6.99 4.00
N TYR A 271 1.59 -7.51 3.82
CA TYR A 271 1.97 -8.27 2.64
C TYR A 271 1.57 -9.75 2.73
N ARG A 272 1.45 -10.39 1.56
CA ARG A 272 1.06 -11.78 1.45
C ARG A 272 2.02 -12.71 2.20
N LYS A 273 1.47 -13.81 2.70
CA LYS A 273 2.20 -14.91 3.30
C LYS A 273 2.28 -16.06 2.29
N GLY A 274 3.46 -16.60 2.09
CA GLY A 274 3.69 -17.72 1.17
C GLY A 274 3.80 -17.32 -0.31
N PRO A 275 4.03 -18.32 -1.17
CA PRO A 275 4.26 -18.12 -2.60
C PRO A 275 2.99 -17.71 -3.36
N ILE A 276 3.16 -17.05 -4.51
CA ILE A 276 2.08 -16.70 -5.43
C ILE A 276 2.50 -16.94 -6.88
N MET A 277 1.54 -17.21 -7.75
CA MET A 277 1.73 -17.18 -9.20
C MET A 277 0.83 -16.14 -9.82
N ILE A 278 1.37 -15.37 -10.78
CA ILE A 278 0.59 -14.42 -11.56
C ILE A 278 -0.03 -15.18 -12.73
N ARG A 279 -1.37 -15.19 -12.80
CA ARG A 279 -2.08 -15.84 -13.91
C ARG A 279 -1.61 -15.23 -15.23
N THR A 280 -1.40 -16.06 -16.26
CA THR A 280 -0.94 -15.67 -17.61
C THR A 280 0.45 -15.03 -17.70
N SER A 281 1.26 -15.07 -16.63
CA SER A 281 2.65 -14.60 -16.67
C SER A 281 3.61 -15.74 -16.36
N ARG A 282 4.79 -15.71 -16.98
CA ARG A 282 5.89 -16.64 -16.63
C ARG A 282 6.73 -16.11 -15.47
N HIS A 283 6.53 -14.85 -15.07
CA HIS A 283 7.28 -14.22 -14.00
C HIS A 283 6.86 -14.79 -12.65
N MET A 284 7.86 -15.15 -11.85
CA MET A 284 7.67 -15.61 -10.48
C MET A 284 8.08 -14.48 -9.52
N PRO A 285 7.13 -13.89 -8.77
CA PRO A 285 7.44 -12.85 -7.81
C PRO A 285 8.41 -13.32 -6.70
N PRO A 286 9.07 -12.37 -6.01
CA PRO A 286 9.89 -12.68 -4.83
C PRO A 286 9.16 -13.51 -3.77
N GLN A 287 9.90 -14.28 -2.97
CA GLN A 287 9.31 -15.03 -1.86
C GLN A 287 8.79 -14.08 -0.77
N SER A 288 7.81 -14.52 0.02
CA SER A 288 7.14 -13.68 1.03
C SER A 288 8.12 -13.06 2.03
N GLU A 289 9.17 -13.79 2.38
CA GLU A 289 10.19 -13.38 3.36
C GLU A 289 11.05 -12.21 2.86
N GLN A 290 11.04 -11.96 1.55
CA GLN A 290 11.83 -10.92 0.89
C GLN A 290 11.01 -9.66 0.58
N LEU A 291 9.68 -9.70 0.75
CA LEU A 291 8.78 -8.61 0.33
C LEU A 291 9.08 -7.30 1.04
N MET A 292 9.37 -7.33 2.34
CA MET A 292 9.73 -6.11 3.09
C MET A 292 10.95 -5.41 2.49
N ASP A 293 12.01 -6.17 2.21
CA ASP A 293 13.23 -5.60 1.64
C ASP A 293 13.01 -5.11 0.20
N CYS A 294 12.24 -5.85 -0.60
CA CYS A 294 11.88 -5.46 -1.97
C CYS A 294 11.05 -4.17 -1.99
N MET A 295 10.07 -4.03 -1.10
CA MET A 295 9.23 -2.85 -1.00
C MET A 295 9.99 -1.64 -0.44
N ALA A 296 10.89 -1.85 0.51
CA ALA A 296 11.83 -0.82 0.96
C ALA A 296 12.75 -0.35 -0.18
N ALA A 297 13.29 -1.29 -0.96
CA ALA A 297 14.09 -0.96 -2.13
C ALA A 297 13.28 -0.18 -3.19
N LEU A 298 12.04 -0.60 -3.49
CA LEU A 298 11.16 0.12 -4.41
C LEU A 298 10.89 1.54 -3.93
N LYS A 299 10.60 1.71 -2.63
CA LYS A 299 10.41 3.02 -2.02
C LYS A 299 11.63 3.91 -2.22
N ASP A 300 12.82 3.42 -1.87
CA ASP A 300 14.05 4.18 -2.03
C ASP A 300 14.30 4.58 -3.48
N LEU A 301 14.03 3.68 -4.43
CA LEU A 301 14.18 3.96 -5.86
C LEU A 301 13.20 5.04 -6.34
N ILE A 302 11.93 4.95 -5.96
CA ILE A 302 10.92 5.95 -6.32
C ILE A 302 11.28 7.30 -5.68
N VAL A 303 11.62 7.35 -4.39
CA VAL A 303 11.91 8.61 -3.69
C VAL A 303 13.12 9.32 -4.32
N ASN A 304 14.19 8.57 -4.62
CA ASN A 304 15.44 9.15 -5.14
C ASN A 304 15.45 9.40 -6.66
N GLU A 305 14.45 8.93 -7.40
CA GLU A 305 14.31 9.23 -8.84
C GLU A 305 13.82 10.67 -9.05
N PRO A 306 14.54 11.58 -9.70
CA PRO A 306 14.06 12.96 -9.90
C PRO A 306 12.85 13.06 -10.86
N ASN A 307 12.75 12.20 -11.87
CA ASN A 307 11.72 12.31 -12.90
C ASN A 307 10.42 11.57 -12.52
N PHE A 308 9.32 12.32 -12.36
CA PHE A 308 8.02 11.75 -11.95
C PHE A 308 7.40 10.79 -12.98
N ALA A 309 7.66 10.95 -14.28
CA ALA A 309 7.21 9.96 -15.26
C ALA A 309 7.91 8.62 -15.07
N ILE A 310 9.22 8.65 -14.77
CA ILE A 310 9.98 7.44 -14.43
C ILE A 310 9.45 6.84 -13.11
N LYS A 311 9.22 7.67 -12.07
CA LYS A 311 8.59 7.22 -10.81
C LYS A 311 7.27 6.50 -11.08
N ALA A 312 6.41 7.06 -11.92
CA ALA A 312 5.09 6.51 -12.24
C ALA A 312 5.19 5.17 -12.99
N VAL A 313 5.93 5.14 -14.11
CA VAL A 313 6.00 3.97 -14.99
C VAL A 313 6.75 2.82 -14.33
N LEU A 314 7.93 3.07 -13.75
CA LEU A 314 8.69 2.02 -13.08
C LEU A 314 8.09 1.69 -11.72
N GLY A 315 7.54 2.64 -10.98
CA GLY A 315 6.83 2.38 -9.72
C GLY A 315 5.64 1.43 -9.93
N HIS A 316 4.84 1.68 -10.97
CA HIS A 316 3.79 0.77 -11.42
C HIS A 316 4.33 -0.63 -11.73
N PHE A 317 5.32 -0.71 -12.63
CA PHE A 317 5.88 -1.98 -13.07
C PHE A 317 6.43 -2.79 -11.90
N PHE A 318 7.25 -2.17 -11.04
CA PHE A 318 7.89 -2.86 -9.93
C PHE A 318 6.93 -3.27 -8.82
N LEU A 319 5.85 -2.52 -8.57
CA LEU A 319 4.82 -2.97 -7.63
C LEU A 319 4.15 -4.26 -8.16
N GLY A 320 3.85 -4.32 -9.45
CA GLY A 320 3.34 -5.53 -10.11
C GLY A 320 4.35 -6.69 -10.13
N TYR A 321 5.64 -6.39 -10.35
CA TYR A 321 6.75 -7.35 -10.36
C TYR A 321 7.01 -7.97 -8.97
N ILE A 322 7.00 -7.16 -7.92
CA ILE A 322 7.18 -7.61 -6.53
C ILE A 322 5.93 -8.36 -6.05
N HIS A 323 4.75 -7.92 -6.49
CA HIS A 323 3.47 -8.54 -6.19
C HIS A 323 3.24 -8.75 -4.68
N PRO A 324 3.26 -7.66 -3.88
CA PRO A 324 3.30 -7.74 -2.42
C PRO A 324 2.00 -8.25 -1.77
N PHE A 325 0.85 -8.18 -2.46
CA PHE A 325 -0.45 -8.55 -1.90
C PHE A 325 -1.00 -9.86 -2.49
N PRO A 326 -1.94 -10.55 -1.81
CA PRO A 326 -2.60 -11.74 -2.36
C PRO A 326 -3.46 -11.44 -3.60
N ASP A 327 -4.08 -10.26 -3.65
CA ASP A 327 -4.85 -9.74 -4.79
C ASP A 327 -4.77 -8.19 -4.78
N GLY A 328 -5.19 -7.54 -5.86
CA GLY A 328 -5.29 -6.09 -5.97
C GLY A 328 -4.03 -5.39 -6.47
N ASN A 329 -2.92 -6.12 -6.66
CA ASN A 329 -1.64 -5.54 -7.09
C ASN A 329 -1.75 -4.71 -8.37
N GLY A 330 -2.51 -5.17 -9.38
CA GLY A 330 -2.73 -4.42 -10.62
C GLY A 330 -3.46 -3.09 -10.39
N ARG A 331 -4.54 -3.11 -9.59
CA ARG A 331 -5.33 -1.92 -9.23
C ARG A 331 -4.49 -0.94 -8.41
N THR A 332 -3.77 -1.43 -7.40
CA THR A 332 -2.86 -0.61 -6.60
C THR A 332 -1.73 -0.01 -7.44
N SER A 333 -1.18 -0.75 -8.40
CA SER A 333 -0.12 -0.26 -9.29
C SER A 333 -0.62 0.88 -10.17
N ARG A 334 -1.84 0.78 -10.72
CA ARG A 334 -2.45 1.85 -11.53
C ARG A 334 -2.77 3.10 -10.72
N PHE A 335 -3.27 2.95 -9.49
CA PHE A 335 -3.44 4.10 -8.59
C PHE A 335 -2.11 4.76 -8.22
N LEU A 336 -1.07 3.98 -7.90
CA LEU A 336 0.27 4.50 -7.61
C LEU A 336 0.86 5.24 -8.82
N MET A 337 0.71 4.67 -10.01
CA MET A 337 1.13 5.30 -11.27
C MET A 337 0.50 6.69 -11.42
N ASN A 338 -0.83 6.76 -11.29
CA ASN A 338 -1.56 8.01 -11.45
C ASN A 338 -1.27 9.02 -10.35
N PHE A 339 -0.99 8.56 -9.12
CA PHE A 339 -0.55 9.45 -8.06
C PHE A 339 0.79 10.13 -8.41
N MET A 340 1.77 9.35 -8.86
CA MET A 340 3.07 9.88 -9.27
C MET A 340 2.95 10.78 -10.51
N PHE A 341 2.13 10.42 -11.49
CA PHE A 341 1.87 11.28 -12.65
C PHE A 341 1.26 12.62 -12.24
N LEU A 342 0.22 12.64 -11.40
CA LEU A 342 -0.38 13.88 -10.93
C LEU A 342 0.63 14.78 -10.20
N LEU A 343 1.41 14.22 -9.27
CA LEU A 343 2.47 14.97 -8.57
C LEU A 343 3.53 15.53 -9.52
N GLY A 344 3.81 14.82 -10.61
CA GLY A 344 4.70 15.26 -11.68
C GLY A 344 4.09 16.24 -12.68
N GLY A 345 2.82 16.62 -12.51
CA GLY A 345 2.15 17.54 -13.42
C GLY A 345 1.61 16.89 -14.70
N TYR A 346 1.40 15.57 -14.68
CA TYR A 346 0.79 14.82 -15.77
C TYR A 346 -0.70 14.57 -15.49
N ASN A 347 -1.48 14.36 -16.54
CA ASN A 347 -2.87 13.97 -16.41
C ASN A 347 -3.00 12.51 -15.94
N TRP A 348 -4.16 12.18 -15.36
CA TRP A 348 -4.52 10.81 -15.01
C TRP A 348 -4.61 9.93 -16.26
N VAL A 349 -3.94 8.78 -16.24
CA VAL A 349 -3.88 7.81 -17.33
C VAL A 349 -4.81 6.64 -17.06
N VAL A 350 -5.75 6.38 -17.98
CA VAL A 350 -6.65 5.23 -17.94
C VAL A 350 -6.14 4.17 -18.90
N VAL A 351 -5.85 2.97 -18.41
CA VAL A 351 -5.47 1.81 -19.23
C VAL A 351 -6.75 1.18 -19.81
N PRO A 352 -7.02 1.25 -21.12
CA PRO A 352 -8.26 0.72 -21.67
C PRO A 352 -8.30 -0.80 -21.60
N VAL A 353 -9.44 -1.36 -21.18
CA VAL A 353 -9.64 -2.83 -21.13
C VAL A 353 -9.51 -3.48 -22.52
N THR A 354 -9.82 -2.76 -23.59
CA THR A 354 -9.65 -3.22 -24.98
C THR A 354 -8.18 -3.46 -25.33
N GLU A 355 -7.25 -2.81 -24.64
CA GLU A 355 -5.80 -2.93 -24.81
C GLU A 355 -5.16 -3.82 -23.73
N ARG A 356 -5.97 -4.60 -23.00
CA ARG A 356 -5.50 -5.47 -21.91
C ARG A 356 -4.35 -6.38 -22.35
N THR A 357 -4.43 -6.97 -23.54
CA THR A 357 -3.37 -7.84 -24.07
C THR A 357 -2.07 -7.07 -24.27
N THR A 358 -2.11 -5.95 -24.99
CA THR A 358 -0.95 -5.06 -25.20
C THR A 358 -0.30 -4.64 -23.88
N TYR A 359 -1.11 -4.24 -22.91
CA TYR A 359 -0.66 -3.85 -21.58
C TYR A 359 0.04 -4.99 -20.83
N LEU A 360 -0.57 -6.18 -20.78
CA LEU A 360 -0.01 -7.33 -20.07
C LEU A 360 1.24 -7.90 -20.77
N ASP A 361 1.25 -7.94 -22.10
CA ASP A 361 2.41 -8.38 -22.88
C ASP A 361 3.61 -7.45 -22.69
N GLY A 362 3.37 -6.15 -22.52
CA GLY A 362 4.42 -5.19 -22.16
C GLY A 362 5.01 -5.46 -20.77
N LEU A 363 4.16 -5.77 -19.79
CA LEU A 363 4.60 -6.14 -18.44
C LEU A 363 5.35 -7.48 -18.41
N GLU A 364 4.91 -8.46 -19.21
CA GLU A 364 5.57 -9.76 -19.34
C GLU A 364 6.97 -9.61 -19.95
N GLN A 365 7.13 -8.81 -21.02
CA GLN A 365 8.43 -8.52 -21.62
C GLN A 365 9.36 -7.78 -20.65
N ALA A 366 8.83 -6.83 -19.88
CA ALA A 366 9.59 -6.14 -18.85
C ALA A 366 10.06 -7.10 -17.74
N SER A 367 9.20 -8.05 -17.34
CA SER A 367 9.50 -8.99 -16.26
C SER A 367 10.45 -10.12 -16.66
N ILE A 368 10.31 -10.65 -17.87
CA ILE A 368 11.06 -11.83 -18.35
C ILE A 368 12.32 -11.43 -19.11
N ASP A 369 12.19 -10.51 -20.07
CA ASP A 369 13.28 -10.15 -20.98
C ASP A 369 14.05 -8.92 -20.46
N GLY A 370 13.53 -8.26 -19.42
CA GLY A 370 14.07 -7.00 -18.91
C GLY A 370 14.04 -5.92 -19.99
N ASN A 371 12.96 -5.88 -20.77
CA ASN A 371 12.68 -4.89 -21.81
C ASN A 371 11.39 -4.13 -21.47
N VAL A 372 11.53 -2.94 -20.89
CA VAL A 372 10.38 -2.11 -20.47
C VAL A 372 9.80 -1.26 -21.60
N ILE A 373 10.50 -1.15 -22.73
CA ILE A 373 10.15 -0.27 -23.84
C ILE A 373 8.70 -0.46 -24.32
N PRO A 374 8.18 -1.70 -24.53
CA PRO A 374 6.80 -1.89 -25.00
C PRO A 374 5.78 -1.35 -24.01
N PHE A 375 5.99 -1.60 -22.70
CA PHE A 375 5.13 -1.10 -21.64
C PHE A 375 5.19 0.44 -21.55
N ALA A 376 6.39 1.02 -21.52
CA ALA A 376 6.57 2.47 -21.44
C ALA A 376 5.97 3.19 -22.66
N LYS A 377 6.19 2.68 -23.88
CA LYS A 377 5.56 3.22 -25.10
C LYS A 377 4.04 3.12 -25.07
N PHE A 378 3.51 2.02 -24.55
CA PHE A 378 2.08 1.85 -24.39
C PHE A 378 1.48 2.91 -23.45
N ILE A 379 2.08 3.09 -22.25
CA ILE A 379 1.62 4.11 -21.30
C ILE A 379 1.74 5.52 -21.89
N HIS A 380 2.84 5.83 -22.55
CA HIS A 380 3.03 7.13 -23.22
C HIS A 380 1.96 7.38 -24.30
N LYS A 381 1.64 6.37 -25.11
CA LYS A 381 0.65 6.46 -26.19
C LYS A 381 -0.76 6.78 -25.68
N ILE A 382 -1.15 6.22 -24.54
CA ILE A 382 -2.50 6.38 -23.98
C ILE A 382 -2.60 7.57 -23.02
N MET A 383 -1.49 8.27 -22.77
CA MET A 383 -1.47 9.43 -21.89
C MET A 383 -2.30 10.57 -22.49
N PRO A 384 -3.22 11.19 -21.73
CA PRO A 384 -3.96 12.34 -22.23
C PRO A 384 -3.06 13.57 -22.29
N VAL A 385 -3.16 14.29 -23.42
CA VAL A 385 -2.46 15.55 -23.69
C VAL A 385 -2.92 16.66 -22.75
#